data_AF-A0A915BHJ8-F1
#
_entry.id   AF-A0A915BHJ8-F1
#
_cell.length_a   1.000
_cell.length_b   1.000
_cell.length_c   1.000
_cell.angle_alpha   90.00
_cell.angle_beta   90.00
_cell.angle_gamma   90.00
#
_symmetry.space_group_name_H-M   'P 1'
#
loop_
_entity.id
_entity.type
_entity.pdbx_description
1 polymer ?
#
loop_
_entity_poly.entity_id
_entity_poly.type
_entity_poly.pdbx_seq_one_letter_code
_entity_poly.pdbx_strand_id
1 'polypeptide(L)'
;QLMEDLWPPSGGQTWRLIAQAVDDGRVAFNRACVHLEPWQVVSYTLSVAFLTLWLRRIMKSDRPMTQRIRAAVFSAVRNIPWVKAQISEEMEKARKDLEETIHESDRKKEFYKFLPERGLPPDAIISEAELYEAMSEYTFYDGRVSGVMYTDYDEEHRKLLEKIFTMFAYSNPLHPDLFPGCRKMEAEIVRIVCSLLHGGSPSCGTVTSGGTESIILACLAYRNRAYERGIRHPEMIVPITAHSAFDKASQLLHIRIHHVPVDKNQRADVGAMKRAINNETCMLVASAPNFPSGTVDNIEAISELAQRYGIPLHVDACLGGFLLPFMERCDFPVPAFDFRVAGVTSISVDTHKYGFAPKGTSLILYRDVSLLHHQYFCYGDWPGGIYATPTLCGSRNGCAIALTWATLLYHGRHRYTERTQAIIEAARLIRAGIENNPHLEPLGDSDVSVIAFTSDKFNVYALADRMNKIGWTLTSLQNPAALHVCITMNHTKAGVVDDFLRDLSSACEDLVANPELQQTRTAAIYGMASAVPDKCLVEEVSYLYLDSCYAMPAPVVVGRTLSIEGRKMSLIGGQPPVFPPSSLASATAGGPI
;
A
#
# COMPACT_ATOMS: atom_id res chain seq x y z
N GLN A 1 -9.53 -51.92 28.64
CA GLN A 1 -9.73 -52.19 27.21
C GLN A 1 -9.13 -51.08 26.33
N LEU A 2 -9.74 -49.92 26.06
CA LEU A 2 -9.12 -48.93 25.13
C LEU A 2 -7.82 -48.26 25.63
N MET A 3 -7.55 -48.28 26.95
CA MET A 3 -6.27 -47.80 27.53
C MET A 3 -5.17 -48.89 27.59
N GLU A 4 -5.52 -50.16 27.49
CA GLU A 4 -4.54 -51.26 27.57
C GLU A 4 -3.87 -51.54 26.23
N ASP A 5 -4.55 -51.24 25.12
CA ASP A 5 -4.01 -51.44 23.77
C ASP A 5 -3.07 -50.32 23.30
N LEU A 6 -3.04 -49.16 23.98
CA LEU A 6 -2.20 -48.01 23.61
C LEU A 6 -0.84 -47.94 24.35
N TRP A 7 -0.60 -48.75 25.40
CA TRP A 7 0.57 -48.58 26.29
C TRP A 7 1.22 -49.92 26.73
N PRO A 8 2.41 -50.29 26.21
CA PRO A 8 3.03 -51.58 26.54
C PRO A 8 3.71 -51.60 27.92
N PRO A 9 3.84 -52.78 28.57
CA PRO A 9 4.21 -52.90 29.99
C PRO A 9 5.70 -52.71 30.31
N SER A 10 6.55 -52.41 29.32
CA SER A 10 8.01 -52.33 29.46
C SER A 10 8.53 -50.96 29.95
N GLY A 11 7.65 -49.97 30.16
CA GLY A 11 7.96 -48.72 30.85
C GLY A 11 8.02 -48.90 32.38
N GLY A 12 9.08 -49.52 32.89
CA GLY A 12 9.26 -49.81 34.32
C GLY A 12 9.29 -48.59 35.23
N GLN A 13 8.69 -48.73 36.42
CA GLN A 13 8.68 -47.81 37.59
C GLN A 13 8.16 -46.38 37.42
N THR A 14 8.67 -45.61 36.46
CA THR A 14 8.32 -44.18 36.29
C THR A 14 6.83 -44.00 35.99
N TRP A 15 6.26 -44.90 35.18
CA TRP A 15 4.85 -44.86 34.83
C TRP A 15 3.92 -45.25 35.98
N ARG A 16 4.35 -46.16 36.87
CA ARG A 16 3.58 -46.49 38.09
C ARG A 16 3.56 -45.32 39.06
N LEU A 17 4.67 -44.60 39.20
CA LEU A 17 4.74 -43.38 40.00
C LEU A 17 3.85 -42.27 39.44
N ILE A 18 3.85 -42.08 38.11
CA ILE A 18 2.94 -41.14 37.45
C ILE A 18 1.48 -41.55 37.67
N ALA A 19 1.13 -42.82 37.47
CA ALA A 19 -0.24 -43.30 37.65
C ALA A 19 -0.71 -43.16 39.10
N GLN A 20 0.14 -43.46 40.08
CA GLN A 20 -0.17 -43.31 41.49
C GLN A 20 -0.31 -41.84 41.90
N ALA A 21 0.56 -40.94 41.40
CA ALA A 21 0.42 -39.51 41.61
C ALA A 21 -0.86 -38.93 40.99
N VAL A 22 -1.27 -39.44 39.83
CA VAL A 22 -2.55 -39.07 39.18
C VAL A 22 -3.73 -39.55 40.02
N ASP A 23 -3.71 -40.77 40.56
CA ASP A 23 -4.80 -41.30 41.38
C ASP A 23 -4.88 -40.61 42.75
N ASP A 24 -3.75 -40.35 43.41
CA ASP A 24 -3.67 -39.55 44.64
C ASP A 24 -4.23 -38.13 44.40
N GLY A 25 -3.88 -37.53 43.25
CA GLY A 25 -4.43 -36.24 42.81
C GLY A 25 -5.95 -36.29 42.61
N ARG A 26 -6.47 -37.34 41.98
CA ARG A 26 -7.92 -37.56 41.78
C ARG A 26 -8.65 -37.70 43.12
N VAL A 27 -8.12 -38.50 44.05
CA VAL A 27 -8.72 -38.72 45.37
C VAL A 27 -8.69 -37.44 46.20
N ALA A 28 -7.59 -36.69 46.17
CA ALA A 28 -7.49 -35.39 46.84
C ALA A 28 -8.49 -34.37 46.28
N PHE A 29 -8.62 -34.28 44.95
CA PHE A 29 -9.60 -33.41 44.29
C PHE A 29 -11.05 -33.78 44.67
N ASN A 30 -11.40 -35.06 44.62
CA ASN A 30 -12.74 -35.53 45.01
C ASN A 30 -13.04 -35.24 46.49
N ARG A 31 -12.06 -35.39 47.38
CA ARG A 31 -12.22 -35.03 48.80
C ARG A 31 -12.41 -33.54 48.98
N ALA A 32 -11.69 -32.70 48.23
CA ALA A 32 -11.83 -31.26 48.27
C ALA A 32 -13.19 -30.79 47.73
N CYS A 33 -13.78 -31.49 46.76
CA CYS A 33 -15.07 -31.12 46.17
C CYS A 33 -16.28 -31.84 46.76
N VAL A 34 -16.13 -32.64 47.83
CA VAL A 34 -17.20 -33.50 48.38
C VAL A 34 -18.42 -32.73 48.89
N HIS A 35 -18.25 -31.43 49.17
CA HIS A 35 -19.30 -30.54 49.67
C HIS A 35 -20.00 -29.74 48.56
N LEU A 36 -19.62 -29.95 47.30
CA LEU A 36 -20.16 -29.24 46.13
C LEU A 36 -21.13 -30.15 45.37
N GLU A 37 -22.25 -29.58 44.94
CA GLU A 37 -23.18 -30.28 44.05
C GLU A 37 -22.60 -30.39 42.62
N PRO A 38 -22.96 -31.42 41.84
CA PRO A 38 -22.42 -31.62 40.49
C PRO A 38 -22.51 -30.40 39.57
N TRP A 39 -23.59 -29.62 39.66
CA TRP A 39 -23.74 -28.41 38.84
C TRP A 39 -22.79 -27.28 39.26
N GLN A 40 -22.41 -27.19 40.55
CA GLN A 40 -21.45 -26.21 41.05
C GLN A 40 -20.04 -26.51 40.54
N VAL A 41 -19.66 -27.78 40.54
CA VAL A 41 -18.36 -28.23 39.98
C VAL A 41 -18.27 -27.90 38.49
N VAL A 42 -19.34 -28.17 37.72
CA VAL A 42 -19.40 -27.81 36.29
C VAL A 42 -19.36 -26.30 36.10
N SER A 43 -20.15 -25.54 36.87
CA SER A 43 -20.21 -24.07 36.79
C SER A 43 -18.85 -23.44 37.10
N TYR A 44 -18.19 -23.82 38.20
CA TYR A 44 -16.88 -23.29 38.56
C TYR A 44 -15.81 -23.65 37.54
N THR A 45 -15.84 -24.88 37.00
CA THR A 45 -14.90 -25.30 35.96
C THR A 45 -15.07 -24.47 34.69
N LEU A 46 -16.32 -24.25 34.25
CA LEU A 46 -16.62 -23.39 33.10
C LEU A 46 -16.21 -21.94 33.38
N SER A 47 -16.53 -21.39 34.56
CA SER A 47 -16.15 -20.02 34.93
C SER A 47 -14.64 -19.83 34.97
N VAL A 48 -13.87 -20.77 35.52
CA VAL A 48 -12.41 -20.72 35.52
C VAL A 48 -11.85 -20.89 34.11
N ALA A 49 -12.41 -21.77 33.29
CA ALA A 49 -12.02 -21.94 31.90
C ALA A 49 -12.29 -20.65 31.09
N PHE A 50 -13.48 -20.06 31.22
CA PHE A 50 -13.83 -18.78 30.60
C PHE A 50 -12.93 -17.65 31.10
N LEU A 51 -12.69 -17.55 32.41
CA LEU A 51 -11.80 -16.54 32.99
C LEU A 51 -10.37 -16.72 32.48
N THR A 52 -9.87 -17.95 32.37
CA THR A 52 -8.53 -18.26 31.87
C THR A 52 -8.42 -17.94 30.38
N LEU A 53 -9.43 -18.28 29.58
CA LEU A 53 -9.50 -17.93 28.15
C LEU A 53 -9.62 -16.41 27.96
N TRP A 54 -10.40 -15.74 28.79
CA TRP A 54 -10.57 -14.30 28.79
C TRP A 54 -9.28 -13.58 29.19
N LEU A 55 -8.61 -14.02 30.27
CA LEU A 55 -7.29 -13.52 30.69
C LEU A 55 -6.23 -13.78 29.61
N ARG A 56 -6.19 -14.98 29.02
CA ARG A 56 -5.30 -15.28 27.88
C ARG A 56 -5.57 -14.38 26.69
N ARG A 57 -6.84 -14.12 26.36
CA ARG A 57 -7.23 -13.20 25.27
C ARG A 57 -6.80 -11.76 25.58
N ILE A 58 -6.92 -11.33 26.84
CA ILE A 58 -6.47 -10.01 27.29
C ILE A 58 -4.95 -9.89 27.23
N MET A 59 -4.23 -10.92 27.69
CA MET A 59 -2.77 -10.96 27.69
C MET A 59 -2.18 -11.09 26.29
N LYS A 60 -2.88 -11.76 25.36
CA LYS A 60 -2.51 -11.88 23.94
C LYS A 60 -3.00 -10.70 23.08
N SER A 61 -3.43 -9.59 23.69
CA SER A 61 -3.87 -8.40 22.95
C SER A 61 -2.68 -7.48 22.63
N ASP A 62 -2.62 -6.99 21.39
CA ASP A 62 -1.48 -6.23 20.85
C ASP A 62 -1.35 -4.80 21.39
N ARG A 63 -2.41 -4.26 22.01
CA ARG A 63 -2.41 -2.91 22.57
C ARG A 63 -2.12 -2.98 24.07
N PRO A 64 -1.20 -2.15 24.61
CA PRO A 64 -0.99 -2.00 26.04
C PRO A 64 -2.33 -1.81 26.77
N MET A 65 -2.47 -2.40 27.96
CA MET A 65 -3.69 -2.33 28.77
C MET A 65 -4.18 -0.88 28.94
N THR A 66 -3.25 0.07 29.09
CA THR A 66 -3.52 1.51 29.18
C THR A 66 -4.16 2.09 27.92
N GLN A 67 -3.68 1.74 26.72
CA GLN A 67 -4.29 2.16 25.46
C GLN A 67 -5.69 1.57 25.28
N ARG A 68 -5.90 0.32 25.71
CA ARG A 68 -7.22 -0.33 25.62
C ARG A 68 -8.24 0.32 26.55
N ILE A 69 -7.84 0.62 27.79
CA ILE A 69 -8.69 1.35 28.73
C ILE A 69 -8.97 2.76 28.19
N ARG A 70 -7.96 3.48 27.68
CA ARG A 70 -8.16 4.79 27.04
C ARG A 70 -9.13 4.73 25.87
N ALA A 71 -8.97 3.77 24.95
CA ALA A 71 -9.87 3.59 23.82
C ALA A 71 -11.29 3.23 24.26
N ALA A 72 -11.45 2.37 25.28
CA ALA A 72 -12.76 2.03 25.83
C ALA A 72 -13.44 3.23 26.49
N VAL A 73 -12.70 4.00 27.30
CA VAL A 73 -13.19 5.24 27.92
C VAL A 73 -13.56 6.27 26.85
N PHE A 74 -12.71 6.48 25.85
CA PHE A 74 -12.96 7.40 24.76
C PHE A 74 -14.17 6.97 23.92
N SER A 75 -14.30 5.69 23.61
CA SER A 75 -15.48 5.13 22.93
C SER A 75 -16.77 5.35 23.74
N ALA A 76 -16.71 5.17 25.06
CA ALA A 76 -17.84 5.47 25.93
C ALA A 76 -18.20 6.97 25.92
N VAL A 77 -17.20 7.86 25.97
CA VAL A 77 -17.40 9.32 25.85
C VAL A 77 -17.98 9.70 24.49
N ARG A 78 -17.53 9.07 23.40
CA ARG A 78 -18.03 9.30 22.04
C ARG A 78 -19.50 8.94 21.87
N ASN A 79 -20.00 7.98 22.65
CA ASN A 79 -21.40 7.57 22.62
C ASN A 79 -22.33 8.48 23.44
N ILE A 80 -21.78 9.47 24.16
CA ILE A 80 -22.58 10.47 24.85
C ILE A 80 -23.29 11.34 23.78
N PRO A 81 -24.62 11.52 23.84
CA PRO A 81 -25.39 12.15 22.76
C PRO A 81 -24.88 13.51 22.29
N TRP A 82 -24.50 14.42 23.21
CA TRP A 82 -24.02 15.75 22.82
C TRP A 82 -22.60 15.71 22.21
N VAL A 83 -21.73 14.84 22.70
CA VAL A 83 -20.38 14.64 22.15
C VAL A 83 -20.48 14.05 20.76
N LYS A 84 -21.35 13.03 20.59
CA LYS A 84 -21.64 12.42 19.31
C LYS A 84 -22.16 13.45 18.30
N ALA A 85 -23.11 14.29 18.71
CA ALA A 85 -23.65 15.35 17.86
C ALA A 85 -22.55 16.34 17.42
N GLN A 86 -21.69 16.78 18.34
CA GLN A 86 -20.59 17.68 18.04
C GLN A 86 -19.56 17.04 17.10
N ILE A 87 -19.18 15.78 17.34
CA ILE A 87 -18.27 15.05 16.45
C ILE A 87 -18.90 14.91 15.06
N SER A 88 -20.17 14.53 14.97
CA SER A 88 -20.88 14.43 13.68
C SER A 88 -20.93 15.75 12.93
N GLU A 89 -21.10 16.88 13.63
CA GLU A 89 -21.06 18.21 13.01
C GLU A 89 -19.68 18.54 12.45
N GLU A 90 -18.61 18.30 13.21
CA GLU A 90 -17.23 18.52 12.76
C GLU A 90 -16.85 17.58 11.61
N MET A 91 -17.26 16.31 11.65
CA MET A 91 -17.06 15.35 10.56
C MET A 91 -17.80 15.78 9.29
N GLU A 92 -19.00 16.36 9.41
CA GLU A 92 -19.76 16.87 8.26
C GLU A 92 -19.13 18.12 7.65
N LYS A 93 -18.53 19.00 8.46
CA LYS A 93 -17.71 20.13 7.96
C LYS A 93 -16.48 19.60 7.21
N ALA A 94 -15.76 18.67 7.83
CA ALA A 94 -14.59 18.04 7.18
C ALA A 94 -14.97 17.35 5.86
N ARG A 95 -16.12 16.66 5.79
CA ARG A 95 -16.63 16.05 4.56
C ARG A 95 -16.80 17.11 3.45
N LYS A 96 -17.50 18.20 3.74
CA LYS A 96 -17.74 19.28 2.76
C LYS A 96 -16.44 19.91 2.29
N ASP A 97 -15.52 20.22 3.20
CA ASP A 97 -14.23 20.82 2.85
C ASP A 97 -13.39 19.87 1.97
N LEU A 98 -13.44 18.55 2.23
CA LEU A 98 -12.78 17.54 1.41
C LEU A 98 -13.41 17.42 0.03
N GLU A 99 -14.74 17.34 -0.05
CA GLU A 99 -15.49 17.31 -1.31
C GLU A 99 -15.19 18.54 -2.17
N GLU A 100 -15.24 19.74 -1.59
CA GLU A 100 -14.94 20.99 -2.30
C GLU A 100 -13.51 21.00 -2.87
N THR A 101 -12.57 20.39 -2.17
CA THR A 101 -11.16 20.32 -2.59
C THR A 101 -10.93 19.28 -3.68
N ILE A 102 -11.49 18.08 -3.52
CA ILE A 102 -11.35 17.00 -4.51
C ILE A 102 -12.03 17.39 -5.83
N HIS A 103 -13.20 18.03 -5.74
CA HIS A 103 -13.99 18.43 -6.90
C HIS A 103 -13.69 19.84 -7.40
N GLU A 104 -12.59 20.47 -6.95
CA GLU A 104 -12.21 21.81 -7.39
C GLU A 104 -11.99 21.87 -8.91
N SER A 105 -11.39 20.81 -9.48
CA SER A 105 -11.11 20.68 -10.91
C SER A 105 -12.33 20.27 -11.75
N ASP A 106 -13.41 19.78 -11.13
CA ASP A 106 -14.59 19.25 -11.82
C ASP A 106 -15.56 20.34 -12.33
N ARG A 107 -15.24 21.61 -12.09
CA ARG A 107 -16.07 22.77 -12.47
C ARG A 107 -16.24 22.96 -13.97
N LYS A 108 -15.40 22.31 -14.78
CA LYS A 108 -15.38 22.45 -16.25
C LYS A 108 -16.52 21.68 -16.92
N LYS A 109 -17.06 20.62 -16.31
CA LYS A 109 -18.10 19.78 -16.94
C LYS A 109 -18.92 18.97 -15.93
N GLU A 110 -20.20 18.75 -16.23
CA GLU A 110 -21.04 17.80 -15.49
C GLU A 110 -20.62 16.33 -15.71
N PHE A 111 -20.82 15.51 -14.68
CA PHE A 111 -20.54 14.08 -14.70
C PHE A 111 -21.53 13.30 -15.59
N TYR A 112 -21.02 12.29 -16.29
CA TYR A 112 -21.86 11.24 -16.90
C TYR A 112 -22.47 10.36 -15.81
N LYS A 113 -23.79 10.44 -15.62
CA LYS A 113 -24.53 9.64 -14.62
C LYS A 113 -25.12 8.35 -15.19
N PHE A 114 -25.28 8.30 -16.50
CA PHE A 114 -25.91 7.20 -17.22
C PHE A 114 -25.14 6.93 -18.51
N LEU A 115 -25.23 5.69 -18.99
CA LEU A 115 -24.76 5.35 -20.32
C LEU A 115 -25.58 6.14 -21.36
N PRO A 116 -24.95 6.75 -22.37
CA PRO A 116 -25.69 7.48 -23.39
C PRO A 116 -26.56 6.49 -24.21
N GLU A 117 -27.77 6.90 -24.55
CA GLU A 117 -28.73 6.09 -25.32
C GLU A 117 -28.14 5.58 -26.65
N ARG A 118 -27.23 6.35 -27.24
CA ARG A 118 -26.43 5.97 -28.40
C ARG A 118 -24.97 6.23 -28.12
N GLY A 119 -24.09 5.38 -28.63
CA GLY A 119 -22.65 5.58 -28.53
C GLY A 119 -22.24 6.93 -29.11
N LEU A 120 -21.33 7.61 -28.42
CA LEU A 120 -20.73 8.85 -28.90
C LEU A 120 -19.79 8.54 -30.09
N PRO A 121 -19.67 9.47 -31.07
CA PRO A 121 -18.67 9.32 -32.12
C PRO A 121 -17.25 9.37 -31.52
N PRO A 122 -16.26 8.65 -32.10
CA PRO A 122 -14.90 8.58 -31.55
C PRO A 122 -14.26 9.94 -31.28
N ASP A 123 -14.37 10.89 -32.20
CA ASP A 123 -13.79 12.23 -32.05
C ASP A 123 -14.37 12.97 -30.84
N ALA A 124 -15.67 12.80 -30.55
CA ALA A 124 -16.27 13.39 -29.35
C ALA A 124 -15.65 12.77 -28.09
N ILE A 125 -15.49 11.44 -28.04
CA ILE A 125 -14.88 10.77 -26.89
C ILE A 125 -13.42 11.23 -26.69
N ILE A 126 -12.67 11.40 -27.78
CA ILE A 126 -11.29 11.91 -27.72
C ILE A 126 -11.28 13.34 -27.17
N SER A 127 -12.13 14.24 -27.68
CA SER A 127 -12.24 15.61 -27.14
C SER A 127 -12.64 15.65 -25.67
N GLU A 128 -13.48 14.71 -25.20
CA GLU A 128 -13.78 14.55 -23.77
C GLU A 128 -12.56 14.13 -22.96
N ALA A 129 -11.79 13.16 -23.46
CA ALA A 129 -10.57 12.70 -22.80
C ALA A 129 -9.51 13.81 -22.73
N GLU A 130 -9.34 14.60 -23.79
CA GLU A 130 -8.44 15.77 -23.83
C GLU A 130 -8.86 16.83 -22.80
N LEU A 131 -10.17 17.08 -22.64
CA LEU A 131 -10.68 17.98 -21.61
C LEU A 131 -10.33 17.48 -20.20
N TYR A 132 -10.48 16.18 -19.94
CA TYR A 132 -10.16 15.57 -18.64
C TYR A 132 -8.64 15.54 -18.37
N GLU A 133 -7.82 15.28 -19.38
CA GLU A 133 -6.36 15.39 -19.26
C GLU A 133 -5.94 16.82 -18.89
N ALA A 134 -6.59 17.83 -19.49
CA ALA A 134 -6.35 19.25 -19.21
C ALA A 134 -6.99 19.76 -17.89
N MET A 135 -7.53 18.88 -17.03
CA MET A 135 -8.01 19.26 -15.69
C MET A 135 -6.87 19.41 -14.67
N SER A 136 -5.75 18.73 -14.88
CA SER A 136 -4.57 18.87 -14.01
C SER A 136 -3.87 20.21 -14.24
N GLU A 137 -3.65 20.97 -13.18
CA GLU A 137 -2.81 22.18 -13.21
C GLU A 137 -1.31 21.87 -13.07
N TYR A 138 -0.98 20.63 -12.70
CA TYR A 138 0.40 20.18 -12.54
C TYR A 138 1.02 19.75 -13.87
N THR A 139 2.23 20.24 -14.13
CA THR A 139 3.13 19.80 -15.19
C THR A 139 4.16 18.82 -14.63
N PHE A 140 3.87 17.52 -14.69
CA PHE A 140 4.74 16.47 -14.10
C PHE A 140 6.17 16.45 -14.67
N TYR A 141 6.34 16.92 -15.91
CA TYR A 141 7.65 16.96 -16.56
C TYR A 141 8.52 18.12 -16.10
N ASP A 142 8.01 19.12 -15.38
CA ASP A 142 8.81 20.29 -14.98
C ASP A 142 9.73 19.99 -13.79
N GLY A 143 9.66 18.79 -13.22
CA GLY A 143 10.56 18.35 -12.14
C GLY A 143 10.19 18.89 -10.76
N ARG A 144 8.99 19.45 -10.59
CA ARG A 144 8.51 20.04 -9.33
C ARG A 144 7.67 19.11 -8.45
N VAL A 145 7.48 17.86 -8.86
CA VAL A 145 6.63 16.89 -8.15
C VAL A 145 7.46 15.73 -7.62
N SER A 146 7.51 15.57 -6.29
CA SER A 146 8.16 14.46 -5.61
C SER A 146 7.58 13.11 -6.06
N GLY A 147 8.43 12.22 -6.56
CA GLY A 147 8.03 10.89 -6.99
C GLY A 147 6.98 10.94 -8.11
N VAL A 148 5.89 10.18 -7.96
CA VAL A 148 4.74 10.06 -8.89
C VAL A 148 5.10 9.61 -10.31
N MET A 149 5.80 10.47 -11.06
CA MET A 149 6.28 10.27 -12.42
C MET A 149 7.80 10.03 -12.43
N TYR A 150 8.17 8.76 -12.62
CA TYR A 150 9.57 8.31 -12.51
C TYR A 150 10.38 8.52 -13.79
N THR A 151 9.71 8.52 -14.94
CA THR A 151 10.33 8.74 -16.26
C THR A 151 10.22 10.21 -16.68
N ASP A 152 11.16 10.62 -17.51
CA ASP A 152 11.15 11.85 -18.31
C ASP A 152 10.40 11.65 -19.63
N TYR A 153 10.30 12.74 -20.40
CA TYR A 153 9.71 12.73 -21.73
C TYR A 153 10.71 12.15 -22.75
N ASP A 154 10.46 10.94 -23.22
CA ASP A 154 11.23 10.27 -24.27
C ASP A 154 10.28 9.91 -25.43
N GLU A 155 10.38 10.66 -26.54
CA GLU A 155 9.50 10.50 -27.69
C GLU A 155 9.69 9.16 -28.42
N GLU A 156 10.90 8.61 -28.42
CA GLU A 156 11.18 7.32 -29.05
C GLU A 156 10.59 6.18 -28.22
N HIS A 157 10.77 6.22 -26.89
CA HIS A 157 10.15 5.27 -25.97
C HIS A 157 8.63 5.31 -26.06
N ARG A 158 8.03 6.51 -26.09
CA ARG A 158 6.58 6.69 -26.17
C ARG A 158 5.99 6.09 -27.45
N LYS A 159 6.61 6.34 -28.61
CA LYS A 159 6.23 5.73 -29.89
C LYS A 159 6.36 4.21 -29.91
N LEU A 160 7.38 3.67 -29.22
CA LEU A 160 7.51 2.23 -29.03
C LEU A 160 6.32 1.69 -28.20
N LEU A 161 6.03 2.32 -27.06
CA LEU A 161 4.96 1.90 -26.16
C LEU A 161 3.57 1.99 -26.81
N GLU A 162 3.28 3.02 -27.62
CA GLU A 162 2.04 3.12 -28.39
C GLU A 162 1.83 1.90 -29.31
N LYS A 163 2.88 1.50 -30.05
CA LYS A 163 2.82 0.32 -30.92
C LYS A 163 2.60 -0.96 -30.13
N ILE A 164 3.31 -1.13 -29.02
CA ILE A 164 3.16 -2.30 -28.14
C ILE A 164 1.76 -2.33 -27.53
N PHE A 165 1.21 -1.18 -27.15
CA PHE A 165 -0.15 -1.07 -26.64
C PHE A 165 -1.15 -1.58 -27.67
N THR A 166 -1.08 -1.11 -28.92
CA THR A 166 -1.96 -1.56 -30.01
C THR A 166 -1.87 -3.08 -30.22
N MET A 167 -0.69 -3.68 -30.10
CA MET A 167 -0.50 -5.12 -30.29
C MET A 167 -1.07 -5.98 -29.15
N PHE A 168 -1.05 -5.50 -27.91
CA PHE A 168 -1.32 -6.32 -26.72
C PHE A 168 -2.50 -5.85 -25.86
N ALA A 169 -3.25 -4.82 -26.28
CA ALA A 169 -4.37 -4.22 -25.54
C ALA A 169 -5.38 -5.24 -24.99
N TYR A 170 -5.65 -6.33 -25.73
CA TYR A 170 -6.62 -7.37 -25.36
C TYR A 170 -5.99 -8.65 -24.81
N SER A 171 -4.68 -8.66 -24.58
CA SER A 171 -4.01 -9.86 -24.08
C SER A 171 -4.33 -10.12 -22.61
N ASN A 172 -4.68 -11.37 -22.30
CA ASN A 172 -5.00 -11.81 -20.94
C ASN A 172 -4.17 -13.05 -20.57
N PRO A 173 -3.16 -12.93 -19.68
CA PRO A 173 -2.26 -14.03 -19.36
C PRO A 173 -2.93 -15.14 -18.52
N LEU A 174 -4.22 -15.02 -18.16
CA LEU A 174 -5.02 -16.15 -17.65
C LEU A 174 -5.14 -17.29 -18.68
N HIS A 175 -5.04 -16.97 -19.98
CA HIS A 175 -5.12 -17.94 -21.08
C HIS A 175 -3.75 -18.06 -21.79
N PRO A 176 -2.76 -18.73 -21.17
CA PRO A 176 -1.39 -18.78 -21.70
C PRO A 176 -1.27 -19.55 -23.02
N ASP A 177 -2.24 -20.43 -23.33
CA ASP A 177 -2.41 -21.13 -24.59
C ASP A 177 -2.86 -20.19 -25.73
N LEU A 178 -3.74 -19.23 -25.42
CA LEU A 178 -4.22 -18.23 -26.37
C LEU A 178 -3.26 -17.02 -26.50
N PHE A 179 -2.54 -16.68 -25.42
CA PHE A 179 -1.60 -15.56 -25.37
C PHE A 179 -0.16 -16.00 -25.01
N PRO A 180 0.45 -16.93 -25.76
CA PRO A 180 1.76 -17.49 -25.43
C PRO A 180 2.88 -16.43 -25.48
N GLY A 181 2.74 -15.40 -26.32
CA GLY A 181 3.66 -14.27 -26.39
C GLY A 181 3.65 -13.43 -25.10
N CYS A 182 2.46 -13.13 -24.56
CA CYS A 182 2.31 -12.41 -23.29
C CYS A 182 2.91 -13.22 -22.13
N ARG A 183 2.57 -14.51 -22.06
CA ARG A 183 3.17 -15.44 -21.09
C ARG A 183 4.69 -15.47 -21.19
N LYS A 184 5.24 -15.44 -22.42
CA LYS A 184 6.70 -15.39 -22.66
C LYS A 184 7.35 -14.14 -22.11
N MET A 185 6.80 -12.97 -22.43
CA MET A 185 7.28 -11.70 -21.91
C MET A 185 7.25 -11.66 -20.38
N GLU A 186 6.20 -12.19 -19.75
CA GLU A 186 6.09 -12.25 -18.29
C GLU A 186 7.24 -13.06 -17.66
N ALA A 187 7.56 -14.23 -18.20
CA ALA A 187 8.67 -15.04 -17.68
C ALA A 187 10.05 -14.43 -17.96
N GLU A 188 10.21 -13.74 -19.10
CA GLU A 188 11.44 -13.01 -19.40
C GLU A 188 11.65 -11.85 -18.43
N ILE A 189 10.60 -11.07 -18.12
CA ILE A 189 10.65 -10.00 -17.12
C ILE A 189 11.11 -10.57 -15.76
N VAL A 190 10.46 -11.63 -15.27
CA VAL A 190 10.85 -12.29 -14.01
C VAL A 190 12.32 -12.70 -14.03
N ARG A 191 12.78 -13.36 -15.11
CA ARG A 191 14.16 -13.83 -15.21
C ARG A 191 15.17 -12.68 -15.32
N ILE A 192 14.86 -11.61 -16.05
CA ILE A 192 15.70 -10.40 -16.15
C ILE A 192 15.92 -9.82 -14.76
N VAL A 193 14.86 -9.62 -13.98
CA VAL A 193 14.96 -9.00 -12.65
C VAL A 193 15.57 -9.96 -11.62
N CYS A 194 15.28 -11.27 -11.65
CA CYS A 194 16.01 -12.26 -10.85
C CYS A 194 17.52 -12.20 -11.12
N SER A 195 17.92 -12.05 -12.38
CA SER A 195 19.33 -11.97 -12.76
C SER A 195 19.97 -10.65 -12.34
N LEU A 196 19.20 -9.55 -12.41
CA LEU A 196 19.62 -8.23 -11.91
C LEU A 196 19.91 -8.26 -10.40
N LEU A 197 19.14 -9.05 -9.65
CA LEU A 197 19.23 -9.21 -8.19
C LEU A 197 19.99 -10.46 -7.75
N HIS A 198 20.84 -11.01 -8.63
CA HIS A 198 21.74 -12.12 -8.32
C HIS A 198 21.06 -13.40 -7.79
N GLY A 199 19.82 -13.65 -8.19
CA GLY A 199 19.03 -14.80 -7.70
C GLY A 199 19.50 -16.18 -8.20
N GLY A 200 20.35 -16.22 -9.24
CA GLY A 200 20.82 -17.47 -9.86
C GLY A 200 19.69 -18.31 -10.47
N SER A 201 20.00 -19.55 -10.85
CA SER A 201 19.04 -20.46 -11.50
C SER A 201 17.80 -20.80 -10.64
N PRO A 202 17.92 -21.09 -9.32
CA PRO A 202 16.78 -21.48 -8.49
C PRO A 202 15.73 -20.38 -8.30
N SER A 203 16.14 -19.10 -8.36
CA SER A 203 15.23 -17.98 -8.16
C SER A 203 14.10 -17.95 -9.19
N CYS A 204 12.93 -17.55 -8.71
CA CYS A 204 11.69 -17.51 -9.46
C CYS A 204 10.79 -16.38 -8.95
N GLY A 205 9.64 -16.16 -9.59
CA GLY A 205 8.72 -15.10 -9.19
C GLY A 205 7.58 -14.90 -10.16
N THR A 206 6.79 -13.86 -9.93
CA THR A 206 5.60 -13.52 -10.72
C THR A 206 5.50 -12.02 -10.93
N VAL A 207 4.98 -11.59 -12.09
CA VAL A 207 4.61 -10.18 -12.30
C VAL A 207 3.28 -9.91 -11.60
N THR A 208 3.23 -8.82 -10.83
CA THR A 208 2.05 -8.36 -10.08
C THR A 208 1.59 -7.00 -10.61
N SER A 209 0.44 -6.52 -10.15
CA SER A 209 -0.10 -5.20 -10.54
C SER A 209 0.64 -4.00 -9.91
N GLY A 210 1.44 -4.23 -8.86
CA GLY A 210 2.15 -3.19 -8.13
C GLY A 210 2.75 -3.68 -6.83
N GLY A 211 3.59 -2.86 -6.21
CA GLY A 211 4.33 -3.24 -4.99
C GLY A 211 3.45 -3.70 -3.84
N THR A 212 2.25 -3.12 -3.68
CA THR A 212 1.28 -3.57 -2.68
C THR A 212 0.85 -5.03 -2.90
N GLU A 213 0.58 -5.46 -4.14
CA GLU A 213 0.25 -6.87 -4.41
C GLU A 213 1.48 -7.76 -4.18
N SER A 214 2.68 -7.32 -4.56
CA SER A 214 3.93 -8.06 -4.30
C SER A 214 4.16 -8.32 -2.82
N ILE A 215 3.96 -7.30 -1.97
CA ILE A 215 4.07 -7.40 -0.51
C ILE A 215 3.00 -8.34 0.06
N ILE A 216 1.74 -8.18 -0.36
CA ILE A 216 0.64 -9.04 0.10
C ILE A 216 0.90 -10.50 -0.27
N LEU A 217 1.38 -10.78 -1.48
CA LEU A 217 1.71 -12.14 -1.91
C LEU A 217 2.87 -12.75 -1.13
N ALA A 218 3.91 -11.97 -0.80
CA ALA A 218 4.99 -12.42 0.09
C ALA A 218 4.45 -12.79 1.48
N CYS A 219 3.61 -11.94 2.06
CA CYS A 219 2.96 -12.20 3.34
C CYS A 219 2.06 -13.44 3.29
N LEU A 220 1.29 -13.61 2.21
CA LEU A 220 0.45 -14.77 1.96
C LEU A 220 1.27 -16.06 1.91
N ALA A 221 2.35 -16.07 1.14
CA ALA A 221 3.24 -17.21 1.01
C ALA A 221 3.83 -17.63 2.36
N TYR A 222 4.35 -16.67 3.14
CA TYR A 222 4.96 -16.98 4.43
C TYR A 222 3.96 -17.36 5.52
N ARG A 223 2.74 -16.81 5.48
CA ARG A 223 1.65 -17.27 6.34
C ARG A 223 1.25 -18.71 6.01
N ASN A 224 1.07 -19.04 4.74
CA ASN A 224 0.70 -20.39 4.32
C ASN A 224 1.79 -21.40 4.67
N ARG A 225 3.06 -21.06 4.46
CA ARG A 225 4.21 -21.84 4.93
C ARG A 225 4.21 -22.02 6.46
N ALA A 226 3.83 -20.99 7.21
CA ALA A 226 3.74 -21.07 8.67
C ALA A 226 2.63 -22.03 9.12
N TYR A 227 1.47 -22.03 8.46
CA TYR A 227 0.40 -23.00 8.71
C TYR A 227 0.85 -24.44 8.49
N GLU A 228 1.60 -24.72 7.42
CA GLU A 228 2.16 -26.05 7.17
C GLU A 228 3.17 -26.49 8.24
N ARG A 229 3.85 -25.53 8.89
CA ARG A 229 4.74 -25.77 10.04
C ARG A 229 4.01 -25.85 11.39
N GLY A 230 2.68 -25.76 11.39
CA GLY A 230 1.84 -25.86 12.60
C GLY A 230 1.66 -24.57 13.39
N ILE A 231 2.13 -23.41 12.87
CA ILE A 231 1.91 -22.09 13.47
C ILE A 231 0.44 -21.70 13.23
N ARG A 232 -0.32 -21.39 14.28
CA ARG A 232 -1.77 -21.11 14.16
C ARG A 232 -2.09 -19.63 14.11
N HIS A 233 -1.23 -18.79 14.66
CA HIS A 233 -1.44 -17.35 14.72
C HIS A 233 -0.21 -16.61 14.18
N PRO A 234 0.07 -16.70 12.87
CA PRO A 234 1.29 -16.16 12.28
C PRO A 234 1.51 -14.69 12.62
N GLU A 235 2.75 -14.35 12.95
CA GLU A 235 3.17 -12.99 13.31
C GLU A 235 4.31 -12.53 12.39
N MET A 236 4.28 -11.28 11.94
CA MET A 236 5.37 -10.67 11.18
C MET A 236 6.01 -9.54 11.97
N ILE A 237 7.32 -9.39 11.82
CA ILE A 237 8.10 -8.36 12.50
C ILE A 237 8.62 -7.40 11.45
N VAL A 238 8.20 -6.13 11.55
CA VAL A 238 8.46 -5.10 10.56
C VAL A 238 9.02 -3.84 11.23
N PRO A 239 9.98 -3.13 10.63
CA PRO A 239 10.38 -1.80 11.10
C PRO A 239 9.20 -0.81 11.01
N ILE A 240 9.15 0.20 11.89
CA ILE A 240 8.13 1.27 11.82
C ILE A 240 8.17 2.08 10.51
N THR A 241 9.26 1.99 9.75
CA THR A 241 9.47 2.64 8.46
C THR A 241 9.07 1.77 7.26
N ALA A 242 8.69 0.51 7.49
CA ALA A 242 8.22 -0.39 6.44
C ALA A 242 6.94 0.14 5.78
N HIS A 243 6.71 -0.23 4.52
CA HIS A 243 5.56 0.26 3.76
C HIS A 243 4.22 -0.17 4.40
N SER A 244 3.22 0.72 4.41
CA SER A 244 1.88 0.43 4.98
C SER A 244 1.12 -0.72 4.31
N ALA A 245 1.66 -1.27 3.20
CA ALA A 245 1.16 -2.50 2.60
C ALA A 245 1.34 -3.71 3.52
N PHE A 246 2.31 -3.70 4.45
CA PHE A 246 2.42 -4.73 5.49
C PHE A 246 1.25 -4.65 6.47
N ASP A 247 0.85 -3.46 6.93
CA ASP A 247 -0.37 -3.29 7.74
C ASP A 247 -1.63 -3.73 6.99
N LYS A 248 -1.72 -3.38 5.70
CA LYS A 248 -2.83 -3.84 4.84
C LYS A 248 -2.84 -5.37 4.71
N ALA A 249 -1.68 -6.00 4.53
CA ALA A 249 -1.55 -7.45 4.50
C ALA A 249 -1.90 -8.09 5.85
N SER A 250 -1.51 -7.47 6.98
CA SER A 250 -1.89 -7.88 8.33
C SER A 250 -3.40 -8.00 8.48
N GLN A 251 -4.12 -6.95 8.07
CA GLN A 251 -5.58 -6.90 8.14
C GLN A 251 -6.24 -7.92 7.20
N LEU A 252 -5.80 -7.97 5.93
CA LEU A 252 -6.37 -8.83 4.91
C LEU A 252 -6.15 -10.32 5.19
N LEU A 253 -4.96 -10.67 5.68
CA LEU A 253 -4.52 -12.06 5.81
C LEU A 253 -4.59 -12.58 7.24
N HIS A 254 -5.01 -11.73 8.19
CA HIS A 254 -5.04 -12.00 9.64
C HIS A 254 -3.68 -12.45 10.20
N ILE A 255 -2.62 -11.77 9.79
CA ILE A 255 -1.25 -11.94 10.32
C ILE A 255 -1.05 -10.87 11.39
N ARG A 256 -0.62 -11.23 12.60
CA ARG A 256 -0.30 -10.22 13.62
C ARG A 256 0.95 -9.45 13.24
N ILE A 257 0.97 -8.13 13.39
CA ILE A 257 2.11 -7.28 13.03
C ILE A 257 2.79 -6.72 14.28
N HIS A 258 4.11 -6.87 14.37
CA HIS A 258 4.96 -6.27 15.40
C HIS A 258 5.85 -5.22 14.77
N HIS A 259 5.58 -3.96 15.10
CA HIS A 259 6.42 -2.85 14.69
C HIS A 259 7.62 -2.70 15.61
N VAL A 260 8.83 -2.68 15.04
CA VAL A 260 10.07 -2.44 15.77
C VAL A 260 10.61 -1.04 15.49
N PRO A 261 11.21 -0.37 16.48
CA PRO A 261 11.78 0.96 16.30
C PRO A 261 12.92 0.96 15.28
N VAL A 262 13.25 2.16 14.81
CA VAL A 262 14.46 2.43 14.02
C VAL A 262 15.47 3.20 14.87
N ASP A 263 16.73 3.18 14.45
CA ASP A 263 17.78 3.99 15.03
C ASP A 263 17.70 5.46 14.56
N LYS A 264 18.66 6.28 15.00
CA LYS A 264 18.76 7.70 14.62
C LYS A 264 18.93 7.93 13.12
N ASN A 265 19.43 6.93 12.38
CA ASN A 265 19.64 6.98 10.94
C ASN A 265 18.43 6.40 10.19
N GLN A 266 17.31 6.11 10.87
CA GLN A 266 16.11 5.52 10.30
C GLN A 266 16.30 4.08 9.77
N ARG A 267 17.29 3.34 10.28
CA ARG A 267 17.49 1.90 10.01
C ARG A 267 16.83 1.06 11.10
N ALA A 268 16.29 -0.10 10.73
CA ALA A 268 15.69 -1.04 11.67
C ALA A 268 16.60 -1.39 12.86
N ASP A 269 16.08 -1.31 14.09
CA ASP A 269 16.77 -1.82 15.28
C ASP A 269 16.75 -3.36 15.27
N VAL A 270 17.85 -3.94 14.81
CA VAL A 270 18.08 -5.40 14.76
C VAL A 270 17.95 -6.05 16.15
N GLY A 271 18.35 -5.34 17.21
CA GLY A 271 18.21 -5.82 18.59
C GLY A 271 16.75 -5.90 19.02
N ALA A 272 15.94 -4.89 18.68
CA ALA A 272 14.49 -4.91 18.92
C ALA A 272 13.79 -5.99 18.09
N MET A 273 14.18 -6.15 16.82
CA MET A 273 13.71 -7.22 15.95
C MET A 273 13.96 -8.60 16.58
N LYS A 274 15.18 -8.84 17.06
CA LYS A 274 15.53 -10.09 17.76
C LYS A 274 14.66 -10.33 18.99
N ARG A 275 14.34 -9.29 19.78
CA ARG A 275 13.50 -9.41 20.99
C ARG A 275 12.03 -9.70 20.68
N ALA A 276 11.55 -9.29 19.51
CA ALA A 276 10.17 -9.53 19.07
C ALA A 276 9.94 -10.95 18.51
N ILE A 277 11.01 -11.66 18.09
CA ILE A 277 10.93 -13.03 17.56
C ILE A 277 10.36 -13.99 18.61
N ASN A 278 9.39 -14.80 18.19
CA ASN A 278 8.80 -15.86 18.98
C ASN A 278 8.37 -17.05 18.08
N ASN A 279 7.73 -18.06 18.66
CA ASN A 279 7.37 -19.30 17.98
C ASN A 279 6.26 -19.15 16.92
N GLU A 280 5.54 -18.03 16.90
CA GLU A 280 4.52 -17.74 15.90
C GLU A 280 5.05 -16.83 14.78
N THR A 281 6.30 -16.38 14.85
CA THR A 281 6.89 -15.50 13.84
C THR A 281 7.05 -16.20 12.49
N CYS A 282 6.35 -15.71 11.46
CA CYS A 282 6.35 -16.27 10.12
C CYS A 282 7.25 -15.54 9.11
N MET A 283 7.60 -14.26 9.36
CA MET A 283 8.50 -13.51 8.49
C MET A 283 9.14 -12.30 9.19
N LEU A 284 10.34 -11.95 8.74
CA LEU A 284 11.04 -10.69 9.01
C LEU A 284 11.00 -9.81 7.76
N VAL A 285 10.94 -8.49 7.96
CA VAL A 285 10.92 -7.51 6.86
C VAL A 285 12.07 -6.53 7.00
N ALA A 286 12.66 -6.18 5.87
CA ALA A 286 13.63 -5.10 5.71
C ALA A 286 13.33 -4.29 4.45
N SER A 287 13.64 -3.01 4.41
CA SER A 287 13.41 -2.15 3.24
C SER A 287 14.71 -1.74 2.55
N ALA A 288 14.68 -1.64 1.21
CA ALA A 288 15.83 -1.29 0.36
C ALA A 288 15.44 -0.30 -0.75
N PRO A 289 15.27 1.00 -0.44
CA PRO A 289 15.21 1.61 0.89
C PRO A 289 13.77 1.71 1.42
N ASN A 290 13.61 2.18 2.66
CA ASN A 290 12.30 2.58 3.18
C ASN A 290 11.78 3.86 2.49
N PHE A 291 10.46 3.92 2.29
CA PHE A 291 9.81 5.07 1.66
C PHE A 291 9.95 6.39 2.45
N PRO A 292 9.79 6.41 3.80
CA PRO A 292 9.81 7.68 4.52
C PRO A 292 11.12 8.44 4.39
N SER A 293 12.27 7.79 4.62
CA SER A 293 13.58 8.46 4.74
C SER A 293 14.56 8.18 3.61
N GLY A 294 14.26 7.21 2.75
CA GLY A 294 15.20 6.78 1.70
C GLY A 294 16.37 5.95 2.22
N THR A 295 16.30 5.43 3.45
CA THR A 295 17.36 4.64 4.08
C THR A 295 17.19 3.14 3.84
N VAL A 296 18.27 2.43 3.53
CA VAL A 296 18.31 0.97 3.42
C VAL A 296 18.45 0.33 4.80
N ASP A 297 17.70 -0.70 5.13
CA ASP A 297 17.93 -1.41 6.39
C ASP A 297 19.23 -2.22 6.39
N ASN A 298 19.75 -2.58 7.56
CA ASN A 298 20.89 -3.51 7.64
C ASN A 298 20.45 -4.94 7.34
N ILE A 299 20.32 -5.25 6.04
CA ILE A 299 19.78 -6.51 5.54
C ILE A 299 20.67 -7.70 5.89
N GLU A 300 22.00 -7.53 5.92
CA GLU A 300 22.94 -8.57 6.35
C GLU A 300 22.71 -8.96 7.82
N ALA A 301 22.59 -7.97 8.72
CA ALA A 301 22.34 -8.25 10.13
C ALA A 301 20.95 -8.88 10.38
N ILE A 302 19.93 -8.44 9.64
CA ILE A 302 18.59 -9.06 9.71
C ILE A 302 18.62 -10.48 9.12
N SER A 303 19.44 -10.71 8.08
CA SER A 303 19.65 -12.03 7.48
C SER A 303 20.28 -13.02 8.44
N GLU A 304 21.21 -12.59 9.30
CA GLU A 304 21.77 -13.44 10.35
C GLU A 304 20.70 -13.89 11.36
N LEU A 305 19.75 -13.00 11.71
CA LEU A 305 18.60 -13.37 12.55
C LEU A 305 17.69 -14.38 11.82
N ALA A 306 17.33 -14.08 10.57
CA ALA A 306 16.49 -14.92 9.74
C ALA A 306 17.03 -16.37 9.65
N GLN A 307 18.33 -16.50 9.38
CA GLN A 307 19.01 -17.80 9.32
C GLN A 307 19.05 -18.50 10.68
N ARG A 308 19.40 -17.76 11.75
CA ARG A 308 19.50 -18.33 13.11
C ARG A 308 18.19 -18.93 13.60
N TYR A 309 17.07 -18.29 13.29
CA TYR A 309 15.74 -18.72 13.76
C TYR A 309 14.95 -19.51 12.70
N GLY A 310 15.48 -19.69 11.49
CA GLY A 310 14.78 -20.38 10.41
C GLY A 310 13.48 -19.68 9.98
N ILE A 311 13.51 -18.35 9.97
CA ILE A 311 12.39 -17.46 9.62
C ILE A 311 12.69 -16.81 8.27
N PRO A 312 11.76 -16.82 7.29
CA PRO A 312 11.91 -16.10 6.04
C PRO A 312 12.18 -14.60 6.23
N LEU A 313 13.08 -14.05 5.43
CA LEU A 313 13.31 -12.61 5.29
C LEU A 313 12.79 -12.13 3.93
N HIS A 314 11.90 -11.14 3.98
CA HIS A 314 11.47 -10.37 2.82
C HIS A 314 12.23 -9.03 2.76
N VAL A 315 12.82 -8.72 1.61
CA VAL A 315 13.39 -7.40 1.34
C VAL A 315 12.43 -6.63 0.44
N ASP A 316 11.86 -5.55 0.96
CA ASP A 316 11.07 -4.62 0.18
C ASP A 316 11.98 -3.68 -0.62
N ALA A 317 12.28 -4.06 -1.86
CA ALA A 317 13.02 -3.25 -2.81
C ALA A 317 12.08 -2.64 -3.88
N CYS A 318 10.79 -2.45 -3.55
CA CYS A 318 9.82 -1.85 -4.46
C CYS A 318 10.33 -0.51 -5.00
N LEU A 319 10.92 0.31 -4.12
CA LEU A 319 11.51 1.59 -4.50
C LEU A 319 12.93 1.44 -5.06
N GLY A 320 13.85 0.74 -4.40
CA GLY A 320 15.28 0.76 -4.76
C GLY A 320 15.75 -0.32 -5.74
N GLY A 321 14.93 -1.32 -6.07
CA GLY A 321 15.39 -2.51 -6.82
C GLY A 321 15.86 -2.25 -8.26
N PHE A 322 15.51 -1.11 -8.85
CA PHE A 322 16.02 -0.62 -10.14
C PHE A 322 17.02 0.54 -10.02
N LEU A 323 17.46 0.87 -8.80
CA LEU A 323 18.54 1.84 -8.55
C LEU A 323 19.76 1.15 -7.96
N LEU A 324 19.59 0.41 -6.85
CA LEU A 324 20.69 -0.19 -6.09
C LEU A 324 21.64 -1.06 -6.95
N PRO A 325 21.16 -1.94 -7.86
CA PRO A 325 22.07 -2.72 -8.73
C PRO A 325 22.88 -1.87 -9.72
N PHE A 326 22.36 -0.70 -10.09
CA PHE A 326 23.01 0.21 -11.04
C PHE A 326 23.86 1.25 -10.32
N MET A 327 23.54 1.58 -9.06
CA MET A 327 24.41 2.37 -8.18
C MET A 327 25.77 1.69 -7.98
N GLU A 328 25.77 0.36 -7.82
CA GLU A 328 27.00 -0.46 -7.75
C GLU A 328 27.84 -0.34 -9.03
N ARG A 329 27.22 -0.04 -10.18
CA ARG A 329 27.92 0.19 -11.46
C ARG A 329 28.42 1.62 -11.63
N CYS A 330 27.86 2.56 -10.88
CA CYS A 330 28.27 3.96 -10.84
C CYS A 330 29.27 4.25 -9.72
N ASP A 331 29.89 3.20 -9.14
CA ASP A 331 30.82 3.27 -8.01
C ASP A 331 30.26 3.97 -6.76
N PHE A 332 28.92 3.98 -6.60
CA PHE A 332 28.29 4.42 -5.37
C PHE A 332 28.29 3.30 -4.32
N PRO A 333 28.48 3.62 -3.02
CA PRO A 333 28.36 2.62 -1.97
C PRO A 333 26.94 2.07 -1.91
N VAL A 334 26.83 0.75 -1.95
CA VAL A 334 25.55 0.02 -1.87
C VAL A 334 25.71 -1.09 -0.83
N PRO A 335 24.94 -1.07 0.27
CA PRO A 335 24.93 -2.20 1.19
C PRO A 335 24.33 -3.44 0.50
N ALA A 336 24.81 -4.63 0.87
CA ALA A 336 24.27 -5.87 0.32
C ALA A 336 22.79 -6.03 0.72
N PHE A 337 21.92 -6.20 -0.28
CA PHE A 337 20.47 -6.18 -0.08
C PHE A 337 19.71 -7.31 -0.79
N ASP A 338 20.31 -7.93 -1.81
CA ASP A 338 19.65 -8.84 -2.74
C ASP A 338 19.90 -10.33 -2.42
N PHE A 339 19.65 -11.23 -3.37
CA PHE A 339 19.79 -12.67 -3.15
C PHE A 339 21.24 -13.14 -2.87
N ARG A 340 22.25 -12.27 -3.01
CA ARG A 340 23.62 -12.52 -2.50
C ARG A 340 23.63 -12.71 -0.99
N VAL A 341 22.71 -12.07 -0.27
CA VAL A 341 22.58 -12.19 1.18
C VAL A 341 21.82 -13.47 1.52
N ALA A 342 22.51 -14.45 2.13
CA ALA A 342 22.05 -15.84 2.23
C ALA A 342 20.63 -16.03 2.82
N GLY A 343 20.29 -15.29 3.88
CA GLY A 343 18.97 -15.37 4.52
C GLY A 343 17.84 -14.64 3.81
N VAL A 344 18.09 -13.85 2.76
CA VAL A 344 17.02 -13.20 1.97
C VAL A 344 16.25 -14.26 1.21
N THR A 345 14.95 -14.37 1.44
CA THR A 345 14.12 -15.43 0.83
C THR A 345 13.12 -14.92 -0.20
N SER A 346 12.77 -13.63 -0.17
CA SER A 346 12.02 -12.96 -1.24
C SER A 346 12.38 -11.48 -1.34
N ILE A 347 12.11 -10.91 -2.51
CA ILE A 347 12.33 -9.49 -2.81
C ILE A 347 11.14 -8.98 -3.65
N SER A 348 10.52 -7.87 -3.25
CA SER A 348 9.57 -7.13 -4.09
C SER A 348 10.29 -6.01 -4.86
N VAL A 349 9.91 -5.75 -6.12
CA VAL A 349 10.55 -4.74 -6.99
C VAL A 349 9.54 -4.10 -7.94
N ASP A 350 9.41 -2.78 -7.96
CA ASP A 350 8.45 -2.11 -8.84
C ASP A 350 9.08 -1.71 -10.17
N THR A 351 8.66 -2.37 -11.25
CA THR A 351 8.99 -1.97 -12.62
C THR A 351 8.36 -0.63 -13.00
N HIS A 352 7.20 -0.27 -12.42
CA HIS A 352 6.53 1.00 -12.68
C HIS A 352 7.07 2.22 -11.90
N LYS A 353 8.18 2.02 -11.16
CA LYS A 353 8.96 3.07 -10.49
C LYS A 353 10.22 3.33 -11.30
N TYR A 354 11.41 3.04 -10.76
CA TYR A 354 12.68 3.22 -11.47
C TYR A 354 12.97 2.15 -12.53
N GLY A 355 12.09 1.16 -12.70
CA GLY A 355 12.06 0.36 -13.93
C GLY A 355 11.54 1.17 -15.14
N PHE A 356 10.96 2.35 -14.90
CA PHE A 356 10.41 3.31 -15.87
C PHE A 356 9.25 2.77 -16.74
N ALA A 357 8.71 1.60 -16.40
CA ALA A 357 7.55 1.06 -17.09
C ALA A 357 6.29 1.90 -16.77
N PRO A 358 5.27 1.88 -17.65
CA PRO A 358 3.96 2.42 -17.32
C PRO A 358 3.39 1.83 -16.02
N LYS A 359 2.47 2.58 -15.38
CA LYS A 359 1.79 2.11 -14.16
C LYS A 359 1.09 0.77 -14.40
N GLY A 360 1.09 -0.08 -13.38
CA GLY A 360 0.37 -1.37 -13.39
C GLY A 360 1.24 -2.63 -13.39
N THR A 361 2.56 -2.53 -13.18
CA THR A 361 3.41 -3.73 -12.97
C THR A 361 4.41 -3.60 -11.82
N SER A 362 4.66 -4.72 -11.14
CA SER A 362 5.73 -4.95 -10.17
C SER A 362 6.11 -6.44 -10.20
N LEU A 363 7.05 -6.85 -9.36
CA LEU A 363 7.44 -8.24 -9.18
C LEU A 363 7.48 -8.62 -7.70
N ILE A 364 7.11 -9.86 -7.43
CA ILE A 364 7.53 -10.60 -6.24
C ILE A 364 8.43 -11.75 -6.68
N LEU A 365 9.64 -11.79 -6.12
CA LEU A 365 10.65 -12.81 -6.41
C LEU A 365 10.92 -13.63 -5.16
N TYR A 366 11.22 -14.91 -5.33
CA TYR A 366 11.60 -15.84 -4.28
C TYR A 366 12.93 -16.50 -4.61
N ARG A 367 13.67 -16.87 -3.56
CA ARG A 367 14.94 -17.58 -3.70
C ARG A 367 14.80 -18.92 -4.42
N ASP A 368 13.67 -19.61 -4.20
CA ASP A 368 13.37 -20.88 -4.85
C ASP A 368 11.86 -21.15 -4.95
N VAL A 369 11.51 -22.15 -5.76
CA VAL A 369 10.13 -22.49 -6.12
C VAL A 369 9.30 -23.04 -4.96
N SER A 370 9.92 -23.63 -3.94
CA SER A 370 9.19 -24.16 -2.78
C SER A 370 8.50 -23.03 -2.01
N LEU A 371 9.13 -21.85 -1.95
CA LEU A 371 8.54 -20.66 -1.34
C LEU A 371 7.42 -20.08 -2.20
N LEU A 372 7.62 -20.05 -3.52
CA LEU A 372 6.66 -19.51 -4.48
C LEU A 372 5.32 -20.28 -4.46
N HIS A 373 5.37 -21.61 -4.33
CA HIS A 373 4.16 -22.44 -4.33
C HIS A 373 3.17 -22.09 -3.21
N HIS A 374 3.63 -21.54 -2.09
CA HIS A 374 2.73 -21.13 -1.01
C HIS A 374 1.89 -19.88 -1.34
N GLN A 375 2.22 -19.13 -2.39
CA GLN A 375 1.42 -17.98 -2.83
C GLN A 375 0.32 -18.37 -3.82
N TYR A 376 0.47 -19.49 -4.53
CA TYR A 376 -0.45 -19.90 -5.57
C TYR A 376 -1.82 -20.27 -4.99
N PHE A 377 -2.86 -19.95 -5.76
CA PHE A 377 -4.20 -20.47 -5.51
C PHE A 377 -4.47 -21.59 -6.52
N CYS A 378 -4.91 -22.74 -6.03
CA CYS A 378 -5.32 -23.89 -6.84
C CYS A 378 -6.62 -24.46 -6.27
N TYR A 379 -7.63 -24.66 -7.10
CA TYR A 379 -8.89 -25.29 -6.72
C TYR A 379 -9.31 -26.32 -7.78
N GLY A 380 -9.27 -27.60 -7.39
CA GLY A 380 -9.54 -28.74 -8.28
C GLY A 380 -11.02 -29.11 -8.40
N ASP A 381 -11.84 -28.73 -7.42
CA ASP A 381 -13.24 -29.17 -7.32
C ASP A 381 -14.24 -28.12 -7.87
N TRP A 382 -13.75 -27.09 -8.56
CA TRP A 382 -14.64 -26.08 -9.16
C TRP A 382 -15.40 -26.66 -10.36
N PRO A 383 -16.74 -26.49 -10.45
CA PRO A 383 -17.51 -26.96 -11.61
C PRO A 383 -17.09 -26.31 -12.95
N GLY A 384 -16.38 -25.18 -12.92
CA GLY A 384 -15.82 -24.52 -14.11
C GLY A 384 -14.51 -25.13 -14.62
N GLY A 385 -13.99 -26.19 -13.98
CA GLY A 385 -12.72 -26.84 -14.30
C GLY A 385 -11.62 -26.49 -13.28
N ILE A 386 -10.46 -27.14 -13.41
CA ILE A 386 -9.30 -26.86 -12.54
C ILE A 386 -8.92 -25.38 -12.70
N TYR A 387 -8.96 -24.64 -11.59
CA TYR A 387 -8.62 -23.22 -11.57
C TYR A 387 -7.33 -22.99 -10.80
N ALA A 388 -6.38 -22.28 -11.41
CA ALA A 388 -5.12 -21.93 -10.78
C ALA A 388 -4.67 -20.51 -11.15
N THR A 389 -4.22 -19.73 -10.17
CA THR A 389 -3.69 -18.37 -10.39
C THR A 389 -2.36 -18.18 -9.65
N PRO A 390 -1.38 -17.52 -10.29
CA PRO A 390 -0.07 -17.27 -9.68
C PRO A 390 -0.06 -16.05 -8.76
N THR A 391 -1.07 -15.16 -8.86
CA THR A 391 -1.23 -13.93 -8.08
C THR A 391 -2.68 -13.78 -7.58
N LEU A 392 -3.04 -12.61 -7.02
CA LEU A 392 -4.39 -12.37 -6.48
C LEU A 392 -5.48 -12.35 -7.58
N CYS A 393 -5.12 -11.99 -8.80
CA CYS A 393 -6.06 -11.79 -9.90
C CYS A 393 -6.18 -13.03 -10.81
N GLY A 394 -7.40 -13.26 -11.31
CA GLY A 394 -7.68 -14.17 -12.42
C GLY A 394 -7.29 -13.57 -13.76
N SER A 395 -8.24 -12.89 -14.43
CA SER A 395 -7.93 -12.10 -15.62
C SER A 395 -6.99 -10.95 -15.26
N ARG A 396 -5.96 -10.73 -16.07
CA ARG A 396 -4.93 -9.69 -15.85
C ARG A 396 -4.66 -8.89 -17.11
N ASN A 397 -4.07 -7.71 -16.94
CA ASN A 397 -3.70 -6.81 -18.02
C ASN A 397 -2.38 -7.28 -18.68
N GLY A 398 -2.48 -8.05 -19.76
CA GLY A 398 -1.32 -8.50 -20.52
C GLY A 398 -0.61 -7.37 -21.29
N CYS A 399 -1.32 -6.28 -21.59
CA CYS A 399 -0.72 -5.08 -22.18
C CYS A 399 0.32 -4.46 -21.23
N ALA A 400 0.02 -4.35 -19.94
CA ALA A 400 0.96 -3.83 -18.94
C ALA A 400 2.26 -4.66 -18.86
N ILE A 401 2.14 -6.00 -19.00
CA ILE A 401 3.29 -6.91 -19.09
C ILE A 401 4.11 -6.61 -20.35
N ALA A 402 3.47 -6.49 -21.50
CA ALA A 402 4.14 -6.22 -22.77
C ALA A 402 4.88 -4.85 -22.77
N LEU A 403 4.22 -3.81 -22.24
CA LEU A 403 4.81 -2.47 -22.11
C LEU A 403 6.01 -2.47 -21.16
N THR A 404 5.92 -3.23 -20.06
CA THR A 404 7.04 -3.40 -19.13
C THR A 404 8.21 -4.11 -19.80
N TRP A 405 7.94 -5.22 -20.50
CA TRP A 405 8.96 -5.97 -21.23
C TRP A 405 9.67 -5.08 -22.26
N ALA A 406 8.91 -4.33 -23.05
CA ALA A 406 9.47 -3.41 -24.04
C ALA A 406 10.33 -2.32 -23.38
N THR A 407 9.90 -1.79 -22.24
CA THR A 407 10.65 -0.78 -21.48
C THR A 407 11.98 -1.31 -20.96
N LEU A 408 11.99 -2.51 -20.37
CA LEU A 408 13.23 -3.13 -19.88
C LEU A 408 14.26 -3.31 -20.99
N LEU A 409 13.80 -3.76 -22.18
CA LEU A 409 14.67 -3.98 -23.33
C LEU A 409 15.11 -2.67 -24.00
N TYR A 410 14.24 -1.67 -24.04
CA TYR A 410 14.54 -0.35 -24.61
C TYR A 410 15.62 0.37 -23.82
N HIS A 411 15.51 0.40 -22.49
CA HIS A 411 16.55 1.00 -21.65
C HIS A 411 17.84 0.17 -21.70
N GLY A 412 17.70 -1.14 -21.47
CA GLY A 412 18.84 -2.00 -21.25
C GLY A 412 19.72 -1.50 -20.08
N ARG A 413 20.79 -2.24 -19.82
CA ARG A 413 21.68 -1.96 -18.68
C ARG A 413 22.35 -0.60 -18.75
N HIS A 414 22.68 -0.12 -19.95
CA HIS A 414 23.41 1.12 -20.16
C HIS A 414 22.57 2.34 -19.74
N ARG A 415 21.35 2.51 -20.29
CA ARG A 415 20.50 3.65 -19.94
C ARG A 415 20.04 3.59 -18.48
N TYR A 416 19.81 2.41 -17.90
CA TYR A 416 19.55 2.31 -16.46
C TYR A 416 20.72 2.81 -15.61
N THR A 417 21.97 2.55 -16.03
CA THR A 417 23.17 3.04 -15.33
C THR A 417 23.26 4.56 -15.41
N GLU A 418 23.11 5.15 -16.60
CA GLU A 418 23.14 6.61 -16.81
C GLU A 418 22.04 7.34 -16.03
N ARG A 419 20.81 6.81 -16.09
CA ARG A 419 19.66 7.37 -15.36
C ARG A 419 19.84 7.27 -13.86
N THR A 420 20.35 6.14 -13.36
CA THR A 420 20.67 5.97 -11.95
C THR A 420 21.74 6.95 -11.50
N GLN A 421 22.80 7.14 -12.29
CA GLN A 421 23.83 8.13 -11.99
C GLN A 421 23.24 9.53 -11.81
N ALA A 422 22.47 9.99 -12.80
CA ALA A 422 21.85 11.32 -12.75
C ALA A 422 20.92 11.50 -11.53
N ILE A 423 20.09 10.49 -11.23
CA ILE A 423 19.16 10.54 -10.08
C ILE A 423 19.92 10.63 -8.76
N ILE A 424 20.97 9.82 -8.58
CA ILE A 424 21.71 9.75 -7.32
C ILE A 424 22.62 10.97 -7.14
N GLU A 425 23.20 11.50 -8.22
CA GLU A 425 23.93 12.77 -8.17
C GLU A 425 23.01 13.92 -7.75
N ALA A 426 21.82 14.04 -8.36
CA ALA A 426 20.83 15.04 -7.97
C ALA A 426 20.37 14.87 -6.52
N ALA A 427 20.13 13.62 -6.08
CA ALA A 427 19.76 13.33 -4.70
C ALA A 427 20.83 13.77 -3.69
N ARG A 428 22.11 13.52 -4.00
CA ARG A 428 23.24 13.93 -3.16
C ARG A 428 23.44 15.44 -3.11
N LEU A 429 23.25 16.13 -4.23
CA LEU A 429 23.28 17.59 -4.28
C LEU A 429 22.18 18.21 -3.41
N ILE A 430 20.96 17.69 -3.51
CA ILE A 430 19.83 18.14 -2.68
C ILE A 430 20.08 17.84 -1.21
N ARG A 431 20.58 16.64 -0.89
CA ARG A 431 20.95 16.26 0.47
C ARG A 431 21.98 17.21 1.07
N ALA A 432 23.06 17.51 0.33
CA ALA A 432 24.08 18.45 0.76
C ALA A 432 23.53 19.87 0.92
N GLY A 433 22.61 20.30 0.05
CA GLY A 433 21.93 21.59 0.17
C GLY A 433 21.08 21.69 1.44
N ILE A 434 20.38 20.62 1.80
CA ILE A 434 19.61 20.54 3.05
C ILE A 434 20.54 20.55 4.28
N GLU A 435 21.64 19.80 4.26
CA GLU A 435 22.62 19.78 5.35
C GLU A 435 23.28 21.15 5.59
N ASN A 436 23.45 21.94 4.54
CA ASN A 436 24.01 23.29 4.62
C ASN A 436 22.97 24.37 4.94
N ASN A 437 21.67 24.03 5.01
CA ASN A 437 20.62 24.99 5.33
C ASN A 437 20.47 25.11 6.86
N PRO A 438 20.62 26.32 7.45
CA PRO A 438 20.62 26.50 8.91
C PRO A 438 19.25 26.29 9.58
N HIS A 439 18.19 26.09 8.80
CA HIS A 439 16.82 25.92 9.29
C HIS A 439 16.29 24.50 9.13
N LEU A 440 17.04 23.60 8.48
CA LEU A 440 16.62 22.24 8.19
C LEU A 440 17.56 21.22 8.81
N GLU A 441 16.99 20.08 9.16
CA GLU A 441 17.73 18.91 9.65
C GLU A 441 17.35 17.71 8.79
N PRO A 442 18.32 16.98 8.23
CA PRO A 442 17.99 15.76 7.50
C PRO A 442 17.48 14.66 8.43
N LEU A 443 16.56 13.84 7.91
CA LEU A 443 15.98 12.70 8.62
C LEU A 443 16.40 11.38 7.95
N GLY A 444 17.31 10.64 8.59
CA GLY A 444 17.89 9.40 8.05
C GLY A 444 19.09 9.65 7.13
N ASP A 445 19.61 8.57 6.53
CA ASP A 445 20.85 8.63 5.72
C ASP A 445 20.57 8.93 4.22
N SER A 446 19.33 8.75 3.75
CA SER A 446 18.96 9.01 2.35
C SER A 446 19.86 8.27 1.35
N ASP A 447 20.09 6.97 1.59
CA ASP A 447 21.04 6.12 0.85
C ASP A 447 20.80 6.08 -0.67
N VAL A 448 19.57 6.35 -1.12
CA VAL A 448 19.15 6.17 -2.51
C VAL A 448 18.61 7.49 -3.10
N SER A 449 17.31 7.57 -3.41
CA SER A 449 16.72 8.67 -4.18
C SER A 449 15.74 9.53 -3.37
N VAL A 450 15.52 9.21 -2.10
CA VAL A 450 14.57 9.94 -1.24
C VAL A 450 15.37 10.68 -0.18
N ILE A 451 15.08 11.97 -0.05
CA ILE A 451 15.67 12.84 0.95
C ILE A 451 14.56 13.34 1.85
N ALA A 452 14.58 12.90 3.11
CA ALA A 452 13.69 13.39 4.15
C ALA A 452 14.38 14.41 5.03
N PHE A 453 13.62 15.39 5.50
CA PHE A 453 14.11 16.48 6.32
C PHE A 453 13.00 17.06 7.20
N THR A 454 13.40 17.69 8.29
CA THR A 454 12.55 18.34 9.28
C THR A 454 13.12 19.69 9.69
N SER A 455 12.45 20.39 10.61
CA SER A 455 12.90 21.65 11.19
C SER A 455 12.45 21.76 12.64
N ASP A 456 13.32 22.29 13.49
CA ASP A 456 12.99 22.72 14.85
C ASP A 456 12.67 24.24 14.93
N LYS A 457 12.83 24.97 13.82
CA LYS A 457 12.66 26.44 13.77
C LYS A 457 11.23 26.87 13.40
N PHE A 458 10.51 26.04 12.66
CA PHE A 458 9.14 26.30 12.22
C PHE A 458 8.37 25.00 12.02
N ASN A 459 7.06 25.09 11.82
CA ASN A 459 6.23 23.94 11.46
C ASN A 459 6.55 23.45 10.04
N VAL A 460 7.15 22.27 9.90
CA VAL A 460 7.55 21.71 8.60
C VAL A 460 6.36 21.50 7.64
N TYR A 461 5.13 21.35 8.14
CA TYR A 461 3.95 21.24 7.27
C TYR A 461 3.55 22.59 6.65
N ALA A 462 3.87 23.70 7.32
CA ALA A 462 3.70 25.04 6.74
C ALA A 462 4.71 25.27 5.60
N LEU A 463 5.91 24.68 5.70
CA LEU A 463 6.87 24.65 4.59
C LEU A 463 6.32 23.88 3.39
N ALA A 464 5.67 22.73 3.60
CA ALA A 464 4.99 22.01 2.51
C ALA A 464 3.96 22.89 1.80
N ASP A 465 3.11 23.60 2.55
CA ASP A 465 2.10 24.48 1.96
C ASP A 465 2.72 25.70 1.25
N ARG A 466 3.82 26.24 1.77
CA ARG A 466 4.56 27.33 1.12
C ARG A 466 5.18 26.86 -0.19
N MET A 467 5.84 25.70 -0.19
CA MET A 467 6.43 25.08 -1.37
C MET A 467 5.34 24.76 -2.41
N ASN A 468 4.18 24.25 -2.00
CA ASN A 468 3.06 23.98 -2.89
C ASN A 468 2.54 25.24 -3.59
N LYS A 469 2.41 26.36 -2.87
CA LYS A 469 2.00 27.65 -3.46
C LYS A 469 2.93 28.17 -4.56
N ILE A 470 4.20 27.79 -4.54
CA ILE A 470 5.20 28.15 -5.57
C ILE A 470 5.45 26.99 -6.56
N GLY A 471 4.57 25.99 -6.57
CA GLY A 471 4.52 24.91 -7.55
C GLY A 471 5.25 23.62 -7.18
N TRP A 472 5.87 23.54 -6.00
CA TRP A 472 6.58 22.34 -5.55
C TRP A 472 5.67 21.41 -4.75
N THR A 473 5.57 20.14 -5.16
CA THR A 473 4.81 19.13 -4.42
C THR A 473 5.75 18.20 -3.69
N LEU A 474 5.78 18.34 -2.36
CA LEU A 474 6.53 17.49 -1.44
C LEU A 474 5.60 16.50 -0.74
N THR A 475 6.17 15.40 -0.24
CA THR A 475 5.39 14.43 0.53
C THR A 475 5.50 14.75 2.01
N SER A 476 4.36 14.86 2.67
CA SER A 476 4.29 15.05 4.13
C SER A 476 4.44 13.72 4.87
N LEU A 477 5.27 13.70 5.91
CA LEU A 477 5.54 12.54 6.76
C LEU A 477 5.07 12.82 8.20
N GLN A 478 5.00 11.78 9.02
CA GLN A 478 4.62 11.89 10.44
C GLN A 478 5.35 10.85 11.28
N ASN A 479 5.49 11.14 12.58
CA ASN A 479 6.19 10.31 13.56
C ASN A 479 7.67 10.02 13.20
N PRO A 480 8.53 11.05 13.06
CA PRO A 480 8.31 12.47 13.42
C PRO A 480 7.73 13.32 12.29
N ALA A 481 7.33 14.56 12.60
CA ALA A 481 6.93 15.52 11.58
C ALA A 481 8.11 15.82 10.65
N ALA A 482 7.93 15.59 9.35
CA ALA A 482 8.96 15.77 8.34
C ALA A 482 8.33 15.91 6.96
N LEU A 483 9.14 16.31 5.98
CA LEU A 483 8.84 16.22 4.57
C LEU A 483 9.85 15.31 3.89
N HIS A 484 9.51 14.79 2.72
CA HIS A 484 10.54 14.29 1.81
C HIS A 484 10.32 14.75 0.37
N VAL A 485 11.41 14.63 -0.40
CA VAL A 485 11.41 14.68 -1.85
C VAL A 485 11.99 13.37 -2.41
N CYS A 486 11.25 12.74 -3.31
CA CYS A 486 11.67 11.52 -4.02
C CYS A 486 12.14 11.90 -5.43
N ILE A 487 13.45 11.81 -5.66
CA ILE A 487 14.11 12.23 -6.90
C ILE A 487 13.83 11.23 -8.02
N THR A 488 13.44 11.76 -9.16
CA THR A 488 13.14 11.04 -10.41
C THR A 488 13.87 11.69 -11.57
N MET A 489 13.76 11.14 -12.79
CA MET A 489 14.39 11.72 -13.97
C MET A 489 13.95 13.17 -14.26
N ASN A 490 12.75 13.58 -13.86
CA ASN A 490 12.32 14.96 -14.08
C ASN A 490 13.10 15.97 -13.21
N HIS A 491 13.64 15.52 -12.08
CA HIS A 491 14.43 16.36 -11.18
C HIS A 491 15.89 16.52 -11.63
N THR A 492 16.36 15.66 -12.55
CA THR A 492 17.74 15.71 -13.06
C THR A 492 17.90 16.69 -14.23
N LYS A 493 16.81 17.35 -14.64
CA LYS A 493 16.84 18.39 -15.68
C LYS A 493 17.64 19.59 -15.20
N ALA A 494 18.30 20.25 -16.16
CA ALA A 494 19.15 21.41 -15.88
C ALA A 494 18.37 22.50 -15.11
N GLY A 495 18.97 23.01 -14.03
CA GLY A 495 18.40 24.07 -13.19
C GLY A 495 17.38 23.62 -12.13
N VAL A 496 16.79 22.42 -12.24
CA VAL A 496 15.72 22.00 -11.32
C VAL A 496 16.22 21.83 -9.88
N VAL A 497 17.40 21.22 -9.70
CA VAL A 497 18.02 21.08 -8.36
C VAL A 497 18.35 22.44 -7.75
N ASP A 498 18.91 23.36 -8.54
CA ASP A 498 19.28 24.70 -8.07
C ASP A 498 18.04 25.52 -7.71
N ASP A 499 17.00 25.46 -8.55
CA ASP A 499 15.70 26.07 -8.30
C ASP A 499 15.08 25.51 -7.02
N PHE A 500 15.10 24.19 -6.83
CA PHE A 500 14.59 23.55 -5.62
C PHE A 500 15.28 24.09 -4.37
N LEU A 501 16.61 24.10 -4.34
CA LEU A 501 17.38 24.52 -3.18
C LEU A 501 17.23 26.02 -2.87
N ARG A 502 17.17 26.86 -3.91
CA ARG A 502 16.90 28.30 -3.76
C ARG A 502 15.51 28.54 -3.19
N ASP A 503 14.49 27.95 -3.81
CA ASP A 503 13.09 28.13 -3.43
C ASP A 503 12.83 27.57 -2.02
N LEU A 504 13.41 26.40 -1.69
CA LEU A 504 13.37 25.80 -0.36
C LEU A 504 13.99 26.72 0.69
N SER A 505 15.16 27.29 0.41
CA SER A 505 15.86 28.19 1.34
C SER A 505 15.06 29.47 1.57
N SER A 506 14.56 30.09 0.50
CA SER A 506 13.69 31.28 0.60
C SER A 506 12.41 30.99 1.38
N ALA A 507 11.78 29.83 1.18
CA ALA A 507 10.59 29.45 1.94
C ALA A 507 10.88 29.22 3.43
N CYS A 508 12.07 28.71 3.78
CA CYS A 508 12.50 28.59 5.16
C CYS A 508 12.71 29.97 5.81
N GLU A 509 13.41 30.88 5.12
CA GLU A 509 13.65 32.25 5.60
C GLU A 509 12.34 33.00 5.84
N ASP A 510 11.38 32.88 4.91
CA ASP A 510 10.05 33.49 5.02
C ASP A 510 9.29 33.01 6.27
N LEU A 511 9.36 31.72 6.59
CA LEU A 511 8.68 31.13 7.76
C LEU A 511 9.33 31.48 9.08
N VAL A 512 10.66 31.66 9.08
CA VAL A 512 11.40 32.15 10.25
C VAL A 512 11.09 33.62 10.51
N ALA A 513 11.00 34.43 9.45
CA ALA A 513 10.72 35.86 9.55
C ALA A 513 9.25 36.17 9.93
N ASN A 514 8.30 35.33 9.52
CA ASN A 514 6.86 35.57 9.66
C ASN A 514 6.14 34.41 10.38
N PRO A 515 6.17 34.36 11.73
CA PRO A 515 5.56 33.28 12.50
C PRO A 515 4.05 33.08 12.26
N GLU A 516 3.34 34.12 11.80
CA GLU A 516 1.93 34.05 11.42
C GLU A 516 1.65 33.13 10.23
N LEU A 517 2.66 32.86 9.38
CA LEU A 517 2.55 31.97 8.23
C LEU A 517 2.59 30.48 8.62
N GLN A 518 2.79 30.15 9.90
CA GLN A 518 2.90 28.77 10.37
C GLN A 518 1.54 28.05 10.53
N GLN A 519 0.43 28.79 10.53
CA GLN A 519 -0.91 28.20 10.58
C GLN A 519 -1.44 27.99 9.16
N THR A 520 -1.26 26.79 8.64
CA THR A 520 -1.68 26.41 7.28
C THR A 520 -2.56 25.17 7.30
N ARG A 521 -3.17 24.85 6.14
CA ARG A 521 -4.14 23.75 6.03
C ARG A 521 -3.51 22.39 6.33
N THR A 522 -2.36 22.08 5.74
CA THR A 522 -1.67 20.81 5.97
C THR A 522 -1.13 20.75 7.41
N ALA A 523 -0.65 21.87 7.94
CA ALA A 523 -0.24 21.98 9.33
C ALA A 523 -1.40 21.69 10.31
N ALA A 524 -2.61 22.16 10.00
CA ALA A 524 -3.80 21.86 10.81
C ALA A 524 -4.18 20.37 10.75
N ILE A 525 -4.17 19.76 9.56
CA ILE A 525 -4.52 18.34 9.37
C ILE A 525 -3.53 17.44 10.11
N TYR A 526 -2.23 17.59 9.85
CA TYR A 526 -1.22 16.74 10.48
C TYR A 526 -1.01 17.06 11.97
N GLY A 527 -1.18 18.32 12.36
CA GLY A 527 -1.20 18.74 13.77
C GLY A 527 -2.35 18.09 14.54
N MET A 528 -3.56 18.09 13.96
CA MET A 528 -4.73 17.39 14.52
C MET A 528 -4.50 15.89 14.56
N ALA A 529 -4.08 15.26 13.46
CA ALA A 529 -3.84 13.82 13.40
C ALA A 529 -2.80 13.34 14.43
N SER A 530 -1.79 14.16 14.71
CA SER A 530 -0.77 13.86 15.72
C SER A 530 -1.27 14.08 17.16
N ALA A 531 -2.16 15.05 17.38
CA ALA A 531 -2.70 15.38 18.70
C ALA A 531 -3.85 14.45 19.14
N VAL A 532 -4.56 13.83 18.20
CA VAL A 532 -5.70 12.96 18.49
C VAL A 532 -5.21 11.61 19.06
N PRO A 533 -5.54 11.27 20.33
CA PRO A 533 -5.07 10.02 20.95
C PRO A 533 -5.70 8.75 20.35
N ASP A 534 -6.86 8.88 19.72
CA ASP A 534 -7.57 7.78 19.06
C ASP A 534 -7.47 7.87 17.54
N LYS A 535 -6.63 7.03 16.95
CA LYS A 535 -6.43 6.97 15.50
C LYS A 535 -7.70 6.62 14.72
N CYS A 536 -8.77 6.12 15.38
CA CYS A 536 -10.04 5.87 14.71
C CYS A 536 -10.67 7.12 14.09
N LEU A 537 -10.45 8.33 14.64
CA LEU A 537 -10.93 9.56 13.99
C LEU A 537 -10.17 9.87 12.70
N VAL A 538 -8.87 9.57 12.65
CA VAL A 538 -8.07 9.72 11.42
C VAL A 538 -8.54 8.73 10.35
N GLU A 539 -8.90 7.51 10.75
CA GLU A 539 -9.51 6.52 9.85
C GLU A 539 -10.85 7.02 9.30
N GLU A 540 -11.74 7.57 10.13
CA GLU A 540 -13.03 8.13 9.70
C GLU A 540 -12.87 9.30 8.72
N VAL A 541 -11.94 10.23 8.96
CA VAL A 541 -11.61 11.31 8.01
C VAL A 541 -11.04 10.75 6.70
N SER A 542 -10.22 9.70 6.78
CA SER A 542 -9.67 9.03 5.60
C SER A 542 -10.77 8.37 4.76
N TYR A 543 -11.82 7.81 5.40
CA TYR A 543 -12.98 7.28 4.70
C TYR A 543 -13.73 8.38 3.95
N LEU A 544 -13.96 9.53 4.59
CA LEU A 544 -14.61 10.66 3.92
C LEU A 544 -13.82 11.15 2.70
N TYR A 545 -12.48 11.21 2.80
CA TYR A 545 -11.63 11.56 1.66
C TYR A 545 -11.83 10.57 0.50
N LEU A 546 -11.83 9.26 0.79
CA LEU A 546 -12.03 8.24 -0.23
C LEU A 546 -13.45 8.27 -0.82
N ASP A 547 -14.48 8.45 0.01
CA ASP A 547 -15.87 8.59 -0.43
C ASP A 547 -16.02 9.80 -1.37
N SER A 548 -15.35 10.91 -1.04
CA SER A 548 -15.33 12.13 -1.86
C SER A 548 -14.71 11.88 -3.24
N CYS A 549 -13.66 11.04 -3.35
CA CYS A 549 -13.09 10.68 -4.66
C CYS A 549 -14.07 9.94 -5.58
N TYR A 550 -15.10 9.30 -5.03
CA TYR A 550 -16.15 8.61 -5.79
C TYR A 550 -17.50 9.34 -5.75
N ALA A 551 -17.58 10.48 -5.06
CA ALA A 551 -18.79 11.26 -4.96
C ALA A 551 -19.07 11.98 -6.28
N MET A 552 -20.36 12.24 -6.52
CA MET A 552 -20.81 13.17 -7.55
C MET A 552 -21.49 14.34 -6.84
N PRO A 553 -20.81 15.48 -6.65
CA PRO A 553 -21.40 16.60 -5.94
C PRO A 553 -22.67 17.06 -6.66
N ALA A 554 -23.63 17.55 -5.87
CA ALA A 554 -24.85 18.12 -6.42
C ALA A 554 -24.48 19.26 -7.39
N PRO A 555 -25.16 19.38 -8.54
CA PRO A 555 -24.85 20.44 -9.49
C PRO A 555 -24.93 21.79 -8.77
N VAL A 556 -23.92 22.64 -8.96
CA VAL A 556 -23.93 24.00 -8.43
C VAL A 556 -25.18 24.67 -8.97
N VAL A 557 -26.15 24.97 -8.09
CA VAL A 557 -27.44 25.54 -8.49
C VAL A 557 -27.23 26.99 -8.93
N VAL A 558 -26.77 27.18 -10.16
CA VAL A 558 -26.83 28.46 -10.86
C VAL A 558 -28.16 28.48 -11.61
N GLY A 559 -29.23 28.81 -10.88
CA GLY A 559 -30.52 29.21 -11.45
C GLY A 559 -31.04 28.42 -12.64
N ARG A 560 -31.43 27.16 -12.45
CA ARG A 560 -32.57 26.47 -13.11
C ARG A 560 -32.64 25.02 -12.61
N THR A 561 -33.72 24.70 -11.90
CA THR A 561 -34.05 23.34 -11.46
C THR A 561 -34.33 22.43 -12.65
N LEU A 562 -33.47 21.45 -12.88
CA LEU A 562 -33.77 20.26 -13.67
C LEU A 562 -34.20 19.14 -12.73
N SER A 563 -35.31 18.46 -13.07
CA SER A 563 -35.88 17.39 -12.25
C SER A 563 -34.99 16.15 -12.21
N ILE A 564 -34.95 15.51 -11.05
CA ILE A 564 -34.17 14.30 -10.70
C ILE A 564 -34.46 13.07 -11.61
N GLU A 565 -35.50 13.10 -12.45
CA GLU A 565 -35.95 11.93 -13.23
C GLU A 565 -35.66 11.95 -14.74
N GLY A 566 -34.84 12.87 -15.26
CA GLY A 566 -34.38 12.77 -16.66
C GLY A 566 -35.47 12.82 -17.75
N ARG A 567 -36.71 13.23 -17.43
CA ARG A 567 -37.75 13.53 -18.42
C ARG A 567 -37.85 15.04 -18.63
N LYS A 568 -37.64 15.50 -19.85
CA LYS A 568 -38.01 16.86 -20.28
C LYS A 568 -39.52 17.06 -20.05
N MET A 569 -39.91 17.87 -19.06
CA MET A 569 -41.23 18.51 -19.10
C MET A 569 -41.11 19.80 -19.92
N SER A 570 -41.64 19.78 -21.14
CA SER A 570 -41.93 21.00 -21.89
C SER A 570 -43.10 21.72 -21.23
N LEU A 571 -42.86 22.86 -20.59
CA LEU A 571 -43.92 23.81 -20.24
C LEU A 571 -44.06 24.81 -21.39
N ILE A 572 -44.99 24.54 -22.31
CA ILE A 572 -45.50 25.55 -23.25
C ILE A 572 -46.81 26.06 -22.65
N GLY A 573 -46.73 27.22 -22.01
CA GLY A 573 -47.88 28.10 -21.77
C GLY A 573 -47.87 29.20 -22.81
N GLY A 574 -48.65 29.05 -23.88
CA GLY A 574 -48.87 30.05 -24.91
C GLY A 574 -50.15 29.71 -25.67
N GLN A 575 -51.10 30.64 -25.71
CA GLN A 575 -52.48 30.46 -26.18
C GLN A 575 -52.64 29.78 -27.55
N PRO A 576 -53.77 29.09 -27.80
CA PRO A 576 -54.03 28.39 -29.07
C PRO A 576 -54.62 29.34 -30.13
N PRO A 577 -54.29 29.18 -31.43
CA PRO A 577 -55.15 29.66 -32.50
C PRO A 577 -56.23 28.64 -32.85
N VAL A 578 -57.39 29.18 -33.22
CA VAL A 578 -58.67 28.53 -33.51
C VAL A 578 -58.71 27.96 -34.95
N PHE A 579 -59.64 27.01 -35.18
CA PHE A 579 -60.25 26.50 -36.44
C PHE A 579 -59.89 25.05 -36.86
N PRO A 580 -60.79 24.31 -37.55
CA PRO A 580 -61.98 23.60 -37.02
C PRO A 580 -61.94 22.07 -37.33
N PRO A 581 -62.90 21.24 -36.89
CA PRO A 581 -62.81 19.78 -37.03
C PRO A 581 -63.57 19.24 -38.25
N SER A 582 -62.94 18.32 -38.99
CA SER A 582 -63.65 17.35 -39.84
C SER A 582 -62.74 16.13 -40.10
N SER A 583 -63.10 14.96 -39.54
CA SER A 583 -63.68 13.80 -40.25
C SER A 583 -62.61 12.96 -40.99
N LEU A 584 -62.22 11.80 -40.45
CA LEU A 584 -62.80 10.46 -40.71
C LEU A 584 -62.11 9.72 -41.86
N ALA A 585 -62.04 8.39 -41.68
CA ALA A 585 -61.71 7.33 -42.64
C ALA A 585 -60.20 7.05 -42.83
N SER A 586 -59.68 5.93 -42.31
CA SER A 586 -59.56 4.60 -42.95
C SER A 586 -58.50 4.61 -44.08
N ALA A 587 -57.59 3.67 -44.27
CA ALA A 587 -57.63 2.23 -44.07
C ALA A 587 -56.18 1.70 -44.28
N THR A 588 -55.75 0.72 -43.49
CA THR A 588 -55.40 -0.66 -43.92
C THR A 588 -54.02 -0.92 -44.53
N ALA A 589 -53.39 -1.97 -43.96
CA ALA A 589 -52.55 -3.02 -44.57
C ALA A 589 -51.22 -2.58 -45.21
N GLY A 590 -50.14 -3.35 -45.15
CA GLY A 590 -49.82 -4.66 -44.61
C GLY A 590 -48.30 -4.81 -44.73
N GLY A 591 -47.63 -5.50 -43.81
CA GLY A 591 -47.22 -6.88 -44.05
C GLY A 591 -45.68 -6.97 -44.06
N PRO A 592 -45.06 -8.07 -43.61
CA PRO A 592 -43.68 -8.07 -43.11
C PRO A 592 -42.68 -8.69 -44.10
N ILE A 593 -41.42 -8.22 -44.06
CA ILE A 593 -40.18 -9.02 -44.04
C ILE A 593 -39.21 -8.29 -43.11
#